data_AF-A0A7J4M6F3-F1
#
_entry.id   AF-A0A7J4M6F3-F1
#
_cell.length_a   1.000
_cell.length_b   1.000
_cell.length_c   1.000
_cell.angle_alpha   90.00
_cell.angle_beta   90.00
_cell.angle_gamma   90.00
#
_symmetry.space_group_name_H-M   'P 1'
#
loop_
_entity.id
_entity.type
_entity.pdbx_description
1 polymer ?
#
loop_
_entity_poly.entity_id
_entity_poly.type
_entity_poly.pdbx_seq_one_letter_code
_entity_poly.pdbx_strand_id
1 'polypeptide(L)'
;SQSVKKCIEWINFFGEKKVGEPKIGLNVSYTDFLYLNSDEKASKLTEKFMFQMVNHKNGFKKMIYKNRIKNQILHAFHFESFGNLYLEIGGDFNDSFKKIKELYKKDKNFQKYLKEDSKFFKRKLTKNQSNFFLEEDLATYLILSMKVNFRNEYVQGREKWILFCYPGSPLKSQVYLCQSNPFKFKLENPYYGGYNLLNKKFYDFKNLDLETWNYE
;
A
#
# COMPACT_ATOMS: atom_id res chain seq x y z
N SER A 1 11.79 3.35 7.87
CA SER A 1 11.67 3.13 6.42
C SER A 1 12.33 1.81 6.06
N GLN A 2 11.87 1.15 5.00
CA GLN A 2 12.54 -0.03 4.47
C GLN A 2 13.93 0.36 3.93
N SER A 3 14.92 -0.53 4.05
CA SER A 3 16.26 -0.20 3.56
C SER A 3 16.27 -0.19 2.02
N VAL A 4 16.96 0.79 1.44
CA VAL A 4 17.13 0.89 -0.02
C VAL A 4 17.70 -0.40 -0.61
N LYS A 5 18.67 -1.02 0.08
CA LYS A 5 19.28 -2.29 -0.33
C LYS A 5 18.22 -3.39 -0.51
N LYS A 6 17.31 -3.54 0.46
CA LYS A 6 16.23 -4.54 0.38
C LYS A 6 15.25 -4.25 -0.74
N CYS A 7 14.89 -2.99 -0.96
CA CYS A 7 14.02 -2.61 -2.07
C CYS A 7 14.63 -3.01 -3.43
N ILE A 8 15.94 -2.80 -3.63
CA ILE A 8 16.65 -3.21 -4.84
C ILE A 8 16.72 -4.73 -4.98
N GLU A 9 16.94 -5.46 -3.88
CA GLU A 9 16.88 -6.94 -3.88
C GLU A 9 15.52 -7.45 -4.37
N TRP A 10 14.41 -6.82 -3.93
CA TRP A 10 13.07 -7.17 -4.38
C TRP A 10 12.82 -6.85 -5.85
N ILE A 11 13.23 -5.66 -6.31
CA ILE A 11 13.10 -5.27 -7.73
C ILE A 11 13.84 -6.26 -8.63
N ASN A 12 15.09 -6.56 -8.29
CA ASN A 12 15.89 -7.51 -9.07
C ASN A 12 15.23 -8.90 -9.08
N PHE A 13 14.69 -9.35 -7.94
CA PHE A 13 13.94 -10.61 -7.89
C PHE A 13 12.75 -10.61 -8.86
N PHE A 14 11.94 -9.55 -8.90
CA PHE A 14 10.83 -9.48 -9.86
C PHE A 14 11.32 -9.46 -11.31
N GLY A 15 12.35 -8.67 -11.63
CA GLY A 15 12.91 -8.57 -12.97
C GLY A 15 13.43 -9.92 -13.46
N GLU A 16 14.25 -10.57 -12.64
CA GLU A 16 14.94 -11.82 -12.99
C GLU A 16 14.04 -13.06 -12.91
N LYS A 17 13.08 -13.12 -11.97
CA LYS A 17 12.32 -14.35 -11.67
C LYS A 17 10.84 -14.31 -12.02
N LYS A 18 10.25 -13.13 -12.28
CA LYS A 18 8.80 -13.00 -12.52
C LYS A 18 8.49 -12.42 -13.90
N VAL A 19 9.17 -11.33 -14.27
CA VAL A 19 8.92 -10.65 -15.55
C VAL A 19 9.82 -11.18 -16.67
N GLY A 20 11.06 -11.56 -16.35
CA GLY A 20 12.04 -12.03 -17.34
C GLY A 20 12.69 -10.91 -18.15
N GLU A 21 12.30 -9.65 -17.92
CA GLU A 21 12.87 -8.47 -18.55
C GLU A 21 13.08 -7.33 -17.54
N PRO A 22 14.10 -6.48 -17.72
CA PRO A 22 14.43 -5.37 -16.81
C PRO A 22 13.48 -4.15 -16.93
N LYS A 23 12.26 -4.36 -17.42
CA LYS A 23 11.27 -3.31 -17.73
C LYS A 23 10.18 -3.24 -16.65
N ILE A 24 10.59 -3.03 -15.40
CA ILE A 24 9.66 -2.87 -14.27
C ILE A 24 9.54 -1.40 -13.89
N GLY A 25 8.31 -0.87 -14.01
CA GLY A 25 7.94 0.41 -13.40
C GLY A 25 7.51 0.20 -11.96
N LEU A 26 7.73 1.20 -11.11
CA LEU A 26 7.43 1.11 -9.68
C LEU A 26 6.87 2.45 -9.18
N ASN A 27 5.78 2.39 -8.43
CA ASN A 27 5.32 3.51 -7.62
C ASN A 27 5.67 3.23 -6.16
N VAL A 28 6.48 4.10 -5.56
CA VAL A 28 6.83 4.03 -4.13
C VAL A 28 6.00 5.06 -3.39
N SER A 29 4.98 4.61 -2.66
CA SER A 29 4.18 5.45 -1.78
C SER A 29 4.74 5.44 -0.35
N TYR A 30 5.02 6.62 0.20
CA TYR A 30 5.46 6.79 1.57
C TYR A 30 4.27 7.04 2.48
N THR A 31 4.13 6.30 3.56
CA THR A 31 2.97 6.36 4.48
C THR A 31 2.97 7.57 5.44
N ASP A 32 3.62 8.67 5.09
CA ASP A 32 3.83 9.83 5.95
C ASP A 32 2.53 10.44 6.48
N PHE A 33 1.52 10.63 5.63
CA PHE A 33 0.23 11.22 6.02
C PHE A 33 -0.59 10.34 6.95
N LEU A 34 -0.47 9.00 6.88
CA LEU A 34 -1.18 8.11 7.79
C LEU A 34 -0.85 8.43 9.26
N TYR A 35 0.39 8.83 9.53
CA TYR A 35 0.85 9.16 10.88
C TYR A 35 0.37 10.51 11.40
N LEU A 36 -0.36 11.30 10.62
CA LEU A 36 -1.14 12.43 11.14
C LEU A 36 -2.26 11.96 12.09
N ASN A 37 -2.65 10.69 12.01
CA ASN A 37 -3.49 10.02 13.00
C ASN A 37 -2.69 9.52 14.23
N SER A 38 -1.54 10.10 14.55
CA SER A 38 -0.81 9.78 15.78
C SER A 38 -0.87 10.92 16.80
N ASP A 39 -0.50 10.65 18.05
CA ASP A 39 -0.46 11.67 19.10
C ASP A 39 0.86 12.50 19.06
N GLU A 40 1.72 12.25 18.07
CA GLU A 40 2.98 12.98 17.89
C GLU A 40 2.71 14.36 17.23
N LYS A 41 3.44 15.39 17.66
CA LYS A 41 3.26 16.75 17.11
C LYS A 41 3.54 16.76 15.61
N ALA A 42 2.68 17.43 14.83
CA ALA A 42 2.81 17.56 13.39
C ALA A 42 4.20 18.05 12.96
N SER A 43 4.77 19.06 13.63
CA SER A 43 6.11 19.56 13.30
C SER A 43 7.23 18.51 13.42
N LYS A 44 7.14 17.62 14.41
CA LYS A 44 8.09 16.51 14.57
C LYS A 44 7.92 15.44 13.48
N LEU A 45 6.66 15.13 13.15
CA LEU A 45 6.35 14.20 12.08
C LEU A 45 6.85 14.72 10.72
N THR A 46 6.62 16.02 10.44
CA THR A 46 7.08 16.67 9.21
C THR A 46 8.58 16.53 9.03
N GLU A 47 9.38 16.91 10.04
CA GLU A 47 10.83 16.82 9.98
C GLU A 47 11.29 15.36 9.76
N LYS A 48 10.75 14.44 10.57
CA LYS A 48 11.06 13.01 10.50
C LYS A 48 10.78 12.42 9.12
N PHE A 49 9.59 12.64 8.57
CA PHE A 49 9.21 12.05 7.28
C PHE A 49 9.90 12.74 6.11
N MET A 50 10.12 14.05 6.17
CA MET A 50 10.94 14.76 5.17
C MET A 50 12.32 14.09 5.03
N PHE A 51 13.03 13.91 6.15
CA PHE A 51 14.35 13.24 6.11
C PHE A 51 14.26 11.79 5.64
N GLN A 52 13.30 11.00 6.15
CA GLN A 52 13.16 9.60 5.75
C GLN A 52 12.85 9.44 4.26
N MET A 53 11.93 10.22 3.72
CA MET A 53 11.50 10.17 2.32
C MET A 53 12.61 10.63 1.39
N VAL A 54 13.23 11.79 1.66
CA VAL A 54 14.30 12.35 0.82
C VAL A 54 15.51 11.43 0.80
N ASN A 55 15.95 10.95 1.97
CA ASN A 55 17.10 10.04 2.06
C ASN A 55 16.82 8.70 1.36
N HIS A 56 15.62 8.15 1.54
CA HIS A 56 15.24 6.91 0.87
C HIS A 56 15.18 7.10 -0.65
N LYS A 57 14.46 8.10 -1.15
CA LYS A 57 14.38 8.42 -2.59
C LYS A 57 15.75 8.62 -3.22
N ASN A 58 16.62 9.42 -2.59
CA ASN A 58 17.95 9.72 -3.12
C ASN A 58 18.84 8.47 -3.14
N GLY A 59 18.82 7.68 -2.06
CA GLY A 59 19.52 6.39 -2.00
C GLY A 59 19.02 5.43 -3.08
N PHE A 60 17.70 5.36 -3.28
CA PHE A 60 17.07 4.53 -4.29
C PHE A 60 17.51 4.91 -5.70
N LYS A 61 17.42 6.20 -6.06
CA LYS A 61 17.87 6.71 -7.37
C LYS A 61 19.35 6.41 -7.61
N LYS A 62 20.21 6.61 -6.60
CA LYS A 62 21.64 6.29 -6.68
C LYS A 62 21.87 4.80 -6.97
N MET A 63 21.12 3.91 -6.30
CA MET A 63 21.25 2.47 -6.49
C MET A 63 20.69 1.98 -7.82
N ILE A 64 19.57 2.53 -8.31
CA ILE A 64 19.07 2.21 -9.65
C ILE A 64 20.12 2.65 -10.69
N TYR A 65 20.63 3.88 -10.60
CA TYR A 65 21.63 4.39 -11.55
C TYR A 65 22.91 3.54 -11.58
N LYS A 66 23.39 3.09 -10.40
CA LYS A 66 24.52 2.15 -10.30
C LYS A 66 24.25 0.84 -11.03
N ASN A 67 22.99 0.40 -11.07
CA ASN A 67 22.55 -0.84 -11.71
C ASN A 67 21.76 -0.59 -13.01
N ARG A 68 21.95 0.54 -13.69
CA ARG A 68 21.10 0.99 -14.82
C ARG A 68 21.01 0.00 -15.98
N ILE A 69 22.04 -0.82 -16.20
CA ILE A 69 22.03 -1.88 -17.23
C ILE A 69 20.95 -2.93 -16.91
N LYS A 70 20.76 -3.24 -15.62
CA LYS A 70 19.74 -4.19 -15.13
C LYS A 70 18.39 -3.54 -14.84
N ASN A 71 18.35 -2.22 -14.62
CA ASN A 71 17.14 -1.48 -14.29
C ASN A 71 16.89 -0.42 -15.37
N GLN A 72 16.54 -0.90 -16.56
CA GLN A 72 16.61 -0.13 -17.81
C GLN A 72 15.60 1.02 -17.91
N ILE A 73 14.57 1.04 -17.06
CA ILE A 73 13.52 2.07 -17.08
C ILE A 73 13.48 2.92 -15.81
N LEU A 74 14.60 3.58 -15.47
CA LEU A 74 14.70 4.48 -14.31
C LEU A 74 13.57 5.52 -14.23
N HIS A 75 13.10 6.02 -15.38
CA HIS A 75 12.01 7.01 -15.46
C HIS A 75 10.64 6.41 -15.09
N ALA A 76 10.49 5.10 -15.09
CA ALA A 76 9.26 4.43 -14.65
C ALA A 76 9.17 4.28 -13.12
N PHE A 77 10.15 4.79 -12.36
CA PHE A 77 10.15 4.80 -10.90
C PHE A 77 9.62 6.13 -10.37
N HIS A 78 8.42 6.09 -9.81
CA HIS A 78 7.78 7.22 -9.17
C HIS A 78 7.86 7.13 -7.65
N PHE A 79 7.88 8.29 -7.00
CA PHE A 79 8.00 8.43 -5.55
C PHE A 79 6.98 9.47 -5.08
N GLU A 80 6.07 9.07 -4.20
CA GLU A 80 4.94 9.91 -3.80
C GLU A 80 4.67 9.81 -2.30
N SER A 81 4.15 10.90 -1.73
CA SER A 81 3.57 10.90 -0.38
C SER A 81 2.22 10.18 -0.40
N PHE A 82 1.82 9.58 0.73
CA PHE A 82 0.48 9.00 0.86
C PHE A 82 -0.61 10.07 0.68
N GLY A 83 -0.32 11.32 1.06
CA GLY A 83 -1.25 12.44 0.85
C GLY A 83 -1.56 12.72 -0.62
N ASN A 84 -0.67 12.33 -1.55
CA ASN A 84 -0.96 12.43 -2.98
C ASN A 84 -2.08 11.46 -3.40
N LEU A 85 -2.21 10.31 -2.73
CA LEU A 85 -3.25 9.33 -3.07
C LEU A 85 -4.65 9.92 -2.90
N TYR A 86 -4.87 10.82 -1.94
CA TYR A 86 -6.17 11.47 -1.76
C TYR A 86 -6.60 12.27 -3.01
N LEU A 87 -5.64 12.77 -3.78
CA LEU A 87 -5.86 13.58 -4.97
C LEU A 87 -5.93 12.73 -6.24
N GLU A 88 -5.26 11.59 -6.25
CA GLU A 88 -5.20 10.69 -7.41
C GLU A 88 -6.32 9.63 -7.41
N ILE A 89 -7.11 9.56 -6.32
CA ILE A 89 -8.30 8.71 -6.22
C ILE A 89 -9.41 9.27 -7.11
N GLY A 90 -9.98 8.42 -7.95
CA GLY A 90 -11.17 8.76 -8.73
C GLY A 90 -12.38 8.97 -7.81
N GLY A 91 -12.91 10.19 -7.81
CA GLY A 91 -14.05 10.59 -6.97
C GLY A 91 -13.62 11.39 -5.74
N ASP A 92 -14.44 11.35 -4.68
CA ASP A 92 -14.18 12.06 -3.43
C ASP A 92 -13.68 11.08 -2.34
N PHE A 93 -12.43 11.29 -1.89
CA PHE A 93 -11.82 10.51 -0.83
C PHE A 93 -12.52 10.69 0.52
N ASN A 94 -12.92 11.91 0.87
CA ASN A 94 -13.56 12.21 2.15
C ASN A 94 -14.92 11.49 2.27
N ASP A 95 -15.69 11.47 1.19
CA ASP A 95 -16.95 10.74 1.13
C ASP A 95 -16.74 9.23 1.28
N SER A 96 -15.74 8.69 0.57
CA SER A 96 -15.37 7.29 0.66
C SER A 96 -14.94 6.92 2.08
N PHE A 97 -14.10 7.75 2.70
CA PHE A 97 -13.62 7.54 4.06
C PHE A 97 -14.73 7.66 5.11
N LYS A 98 -15.65 8.62 4.95
CA LYS A 98 -16.84 8.73 5.79
C LYS A 98 -17.68 7.45 5.73
N LYS A 99 -17.90 6.89 4.53
CA LYS A 99 -18.64 5.63 4.35
C LYS A 99 -17.94 4.46 5.02
N ILE A 100 -16.61 4.32 4.89
CA ILE A 100 -15.85 3.27 5.57
C ILE A 100 -15.93 3.40 7.10
N LYS A 101 -15.87 4.62 7.63
CA LYS A 101 -16.03 4.84 9.08
C LYS A 101 -17.43 4.48 9.57
N GLU A 102 -18.48 4.77 8.79
CA GLU A 102 -19.85 4.34 9.14
C GLU A 102 -20.03 2.83 9.04
N LEU A 103 -19.39 2.17 8.06
CA LEU A 103 -19.35 0.71 7.97
C LEU A 103 -18.68 0.12 9.21
N TYR A 104 -17.48 0.59 9.56
CA TYR A 104 -16.75 0.13 10.73
C TYR A 104 -17.54 0.28 12.04
N LYS A 105 -18.36 1.34 12.19
CA LYS A 105 -19.21 1.51 13.39
C LYS A 105 -20.29 0.43 13.54
N LYS A 106 -20.77 -0.13 12.44
CA LYS A 106 -21.92 -1.05 12.41
C LYS A 106 -21.49 -2.51 12.25
N ASP A 107 -20.41 -2.76 11.51
CA ASP A 107 -19.97 -4.09 11.13
C ASP A 107 -19.10 -4.75 12.21
N LYS A 108 -19.61 -5.84 12.80
CA LYS A 108 -18.93 -6.57 13.87
C LYS A 108 -17.71 -7.35 13.40
N ASN A 109 -17.71 -7.83 12.16
CA ASN A 109 -16.57 -8.55 11.61
C ASN A 109 -15.44 -7.56 11.30
N PHE A 110 -15.77 -6.40 10.74
CA PHE A 110 -14.76 -5.36 10.51
C PHE A 110 -14.12 -4.89 11.82
N GLN A 111 -14.93 -4.68 12.87
CA GLN A 111 -14.46 -4.37 14.23
C GLN A 111 -13.54 -5.46 14.80
N LYS A 112 -13.93 -6.73 14.65
CA LYS A 112 -13.16 -7.89 15.11
C LYS A 112 -11.77 -7.90 14.45
N TYR A 113 -11.71 -7.85 13.13
CA TYR A 113 -10.46 -7.98 12.40
C TYR A 113 -9.51 -6.79 12.65
N LEU A 114 -10.04 -5.56 12.70
CA LEU A 114 -9.22 -4.39 13.01
C LEU A 114 -8.66 -4.44 14.45
N LYS A 115 -9.40 -5.02 15.41
CA LYS A 115 -8.90 -5.30 16.76
C LYS A 115 -7.81 -6.36 16.77
N GLU A 116 -7.92 -7.41 15.95
CA GLU A 116 -6.88 -8.43 15.77
C GLU A 116 -5.60 -7.83 15.18
N ASP A 117 -5.71 -7.00 14.12
CA ASP A 117 -4.59 -6.28 13.52
C ASP A 117 -3.91 -5.36 14.56
N SER A 118 -4.69 -4.58 15.30
CA SER A 118 -4.17 -3.72 16.37
C SER A 118 -3.43 -4.51 17.45
N LYS A 119 -3.93 -5.69 17.82
CA LYS A 119 -3.28 -6.58 18.79
C LYS A 119 -1.97 -7.14 18.25
N PHE A 120 -1.94 -7.56 16.98
CA PHE A 120 -0.73 -8.06 16.32
C PHE A 120 0.40 -7.02 16.35
N PHE A 121 0.10 -5.76 16.05
CA PHE A 121 1.07 -4.66 16.13
C PHE A 121 1.34 -4.13 17.54
N LYS A 122 0.75 -4.73 18.58
CA LYS A 122 0.86 -4.29 19.98
C LYS A 122 0.45 -2.81 20.15
N ARG A 123 -0.57 -2.38 19.40
CA ARG A 123 -1.14 -1.03 19.46
C ARG A 123 -2.46 -1.05 20.23
N LYS A 124 -2.69 -0.03 21.04
CA LYS A 124 -4.01 0.22 21.64
C LYS A 124 -4.92 0.77 20.55
N LEU A 125 -6.11 0.18 20.42
CA LEU A 125 -7.08 0.63 19.42
C LEU A 125 -7.83 1.88 19.88
N THR A 126 -7.15 3.03 19.80
CA THR A 126 -7.76 4.36 20.02
C THR A 126 -8.54 4.80 18.78
N LYS A 127 -9.28 5.92 18.86
CA LYS A 127 -9.94 6.52 17.70
C LYS A 127 -8.94 6.89 16.59
N ASN A 128 -7.82 7.48 16.99
CA ASN A 128 -6.72 7.85 16.09
C ASN A 128 -6.12 6.61 15.42
N GLN A 129 -5.81 5.57 16.19
CA GLN A 129 -5.30 4.32 15.63
C GLN A 129 -6.33 3.61 14.73
N SER A 130 -7.62 3.71 15.05
CA SER A 130 -8.69 3.17 14.19
C SER A 130 -8.73 3.91 12.85
N ASN A 131 -8.65 5.25 12.87
CA ASN A 131 -8.59 6.04 11.64
C ASN A 131 -7.36 5.67 10.80
N PHE A 132 -6.19 5.49 11.42
CA PHE A 132 -4.97 5.04 10.73
C PHE A 132 -5.23 3.77 9.92
N PHE A 133 -5.78 2.72 10.56
CA PHE A 133 -6.05 1.44 9.90
C PHE A 133 -7.11 1.60 8.80
N LEU A 134 -8.25 2.24 9.10
CA LEU A 134 -9.32 2.41 8.13
C LEU A 134 -8.88 3.20 6.89
N GLU A 135 -7.95 4.12 7.06
CA GLU A 135 -7.41 4.93 5.99
C GLU A 135 -6.44 4.15 5.09
N GLU A 136 -5.55 3.35 5.71
CA GLU A 136 -4.67 2.40 5.01
C GLU A 136 -5.47 1.32 4.26
N ASP A 137 -6.50 0.76 4.90
CA ASP A 137 -7.41 -0.22 4.32
C ASP A 137 -8.15 0.35 3.11
N LEU A 138 -8.72 1.56 3.25
CA LEU A 138 -9.44 2.24 2.16
C LEU A 138 -8.52 2.52 0.98
N ALA A 139 -7.32 3.07 1.23
CA ALA A 139 -6.38 3.35 0.15
C ALA A 139 -6.01 2.06 -0.60
N THR A 140 -5.72 0.97 0.11
CA THR A 140 -5.42 -0.32 -0.50
C THR A 140 -6.59 -0.83 -1.33
N TYR A 141 -7.80 -0.79 -0.77
CA TYR A 141 -9.01 -1.24 -1.46
C TYR A 141 -9.26 -0.45 -2.74
N LEU A 142 -9.06 0.88 -2.73
CA LEU A 142 -9.18 1.72 -3.91
C LEU A 142 -8.08 1.44 -4.95
N ILE A 143 -6.83 1.22 -4.50
CA ILE A 143 -5.71 0.81 -5.36
C ILE A 143 -6.05 -0.51 -6.07
N LEU A 144 -6.45 -1.54 -5.32
CA LEU A 144 -6.75 -2.86 -5.86
C LEU A 144 -7.99 -2.87 -6.75
N SER A 145 -8.92 -1.95 -6.50
CA SER A 145 -10.10 -1.71 -7.34
C SER A 145 -9.82 -0.83 -8.57
N MET A 146 -8.54 -0.49 -8.82
CA MET A 146 -8.10 0.39 -9.92
C MET A 146 -8.82 1.74 -9.93
N LYS A 147 -9.00 2.32 -8.74
CA LYS A 147 -9.59 3.65 -8.53
C LYS A 147 -8.57 4.72 -8.18
N VAL A 148 -7.28 4.41 -8.35
CA VAL A 148 -6.17 5.35 -8.13
C VAL A 148 -5.39 5.47 -9.43
N ASN A 149 -5.18 6.72 -9.87
CA ASN A 149 -4.38 7.03 -11.04
C ASN A 149 -2.91 7.22 -10.63
N PHE A 150 -2.13 6.15 -10.68
CA PHE A 150 -0.71 6.26 -10.38
C PHE A 150 0.05 7.01 -11.47
N ARG A 151 0.95 7.89 -11.05
CA ARG A 151 1.82 8.62 -11.99
C ARG A 151 2.91 7.70 -12.53
N ASN A 152 2.74 7.24 -13.75
CA ASN A 152 3.78 6.53 -14.49
C ASN A 152 3.89 7.10 -15.91
N GLU A 153 5.04 7.68 -16.25
CA GLU A 153 5.28 8.37 -17.54
C GLU A 153 5.12 7.45 -18.76
N TYR A 154 5.24 6.13 -18.58
CA TYR A 154 5.12 5.15 -19.66
C TYR A 154 3.71 4.58 -19.79
N VAL A 155 2.94 4.54 -18.70
CA VAL A 155 1.60 3.95 -18.68
C VAL A 155 0.52 5.02 -18.84
N GLN A 156 0.67 6.16 -18.15
CA GLN A 156 -0.16 7.36 -18.27
C GLN A 156 -1.66 7.09 -18.05
N GLY A 157 -2.06 6.40 -16.98
CA GLY A 157 -3.47 6.13 -16.68
C GLY A 157 -4.07 4.96 -17.48
N ARG A 158 -3.24 4.20 -18.19
CA ARG A 158 -3.63 3.02 -18.99
C ARG A 158 -3.17 1.72 -18.33
N GLU A 159 -3.08 1.71 -17.01
CA GLU A 159 -2.71 0.54 -16.23
C GLU A 159 -3.72 -0.57 -16.50
N LYS A 160 -3.23 -1.75 -16.92
CA LYS A 160 -4.09 -2.93 -17.11
C LYS A 160 -4.27 -3.73 -15.83
N TRP A 161 -3.35 -3.57 -14.89
CA TRP A 161 -3.30 -4.29 -13.62
C TRP A 161 -2.39 -3.55 -12.65
N ILE A 162 -2.58 -3.80 -11.36
CA ILE A 162 -1.73 -3.27 -10.28
C ILE A 162 -1.34 -4.43 -9.37
N LEU A 163 -0.05 -4.63 -9.16
CA LEU A 163 0.45 -5.56 -8.14
C LEU A 163 0.81 -4.76 -6.88
N PHE A 164 -0.02 -4.88 -5.84
CA PHE A 164 0.28 -4.28 -4.54
C PHE A 164 1.32 -5.12 -3.80
N CYS A 165 2.42 -4.49 -3.39
CA CYS A 165 3.55 -5.15 -2.75
C CYS A 165 3.84 -4.52 -1.40
N TYR A 166 3.95 -5.32 -0.35
CA TYR A 166 4.30 -4.85 0.99
C TYR A 166 5.20 -5.86 1.72
N PRO A 167 6.18 -5.42 2.52
CA PRO A 167 6.99 -6.34 3.33
C PRO A 167 6.25 -6.73 4.60
N GLY A 168 5.42 -7.77 4.49
CA GLY A 168 4.63 -8.28 5.61
C GLY A 168 3.37 -8.98 5.14
N SER A 169 2.76 -9.70 6.07
CA SER A 169 1.48 -10.37 5.86
C SER A 169 0.34 -9.34 5.76
N PRO A 170 -0.62 -9.51 4.82
CA PRO A 170 -1.80 -8.66 4.73
C PRO A 170 -2.58 -8.57 6.04
N LEU A 171 -3.15 -7.39 6.29
CA LEU A 171 -4.01 -7.15 7.46
C LEU A 171 -5.38 -7.79 7.26
N LYS A 172 -5.96 -8.32 8.34
CA LYS A 172 -7.29 -8.95 8.24
C LYS A 172 -8.37 -7.94 7.88
N SER A 173 -8.33 -6.75 8.49
CA SER A 173 -9.25 -5.65 8.21
C SER A 173 -9.18 -5.17 6.75
N GLN A 174 -7.97 -5.00 6.22
CA GLN A 174 -7.70 -4.68 4.82
C GLN A 174 -8.29 -5.73 3.86
N VAL A 175 -8.02 -7.02 4.10
CA VAL A 175 -8.53 -8.13 3.28
C VAL A 175 -10.05 -8.20 3.38
N TYR A 176 -10.61 -8.07 4.59
CA TYR A 176 -12.04 -8.04 4.83
C TYR A 176 -12.74 -6.92 4.05
N LEU A 177 -12.18 -5.71 4.06
CA LEU A 177 -12.71 -4.59 3.28
C LEU A 177 -12.70 -4.89 1.78
N CYS A 178 -11.60 -5.48 1.29
CA CYS A 178 -11.48 -5.87 -0.11
C CYS A 178 -12.47 -6.97 -0.52
N GLN A 179 -12.73 -7.95 0.35
CA GLN A 179 -13.70 -9.02 0.14
C GLN A 179 -15.14 -8.53 0.20
N SER A 180 -15.47 -7.69 1.17
CA SER A 180 -16.82 -7.14 1.34
C SER A 180 -17.22 -6.16 0.24
N ASN A 181 -16.25 -5.51 -0.41
CA ASN A 181 -16.43 -4.63 -1.58
C ASN A 181 -17.64 -3.68 -1.39
N PRO A 182 -17.63 -2.82 -0.35
CA PRO A 182 -18.81 -2.06 0.05
C PRO A 182 -19.28 -1.04 -1.00
N PHE A 183 -18.39 -0.65 -1.93
CA PHE A 183 -18.74 0.22 -3.05
C PHE A 183 -19.20 -0.55 -4.30
N LYS A 184 -19.22 -1.89 -4.24
CA LYS A 184 -19.65 -2.78 -5.33
C LYS A 184 -18.91 -2.50 -6.64
N PHE A 185 -17.61 -2.21 -6.54
CA PHE A 185 -16.81 -2.00 -7.73
C PHE A 185 -16.67 -3.30 -8.51
N LYS A 186 -16.59 -3.19 -9.83
CA LYS A 186 -16.16 -4.30 -10.69
C LYS A 186 -14.67 -4.55 -10.43
N LEU A 187 -14.33 -5.77 -10.03
CA LEU A 187 -12.97 -6.14 -9.67
C LEU A 187 -12.17 -6.58 -10.91
N GLU A 188 -11.70 -5.60 -11.67
CA GLU A 188 -11.01 -5.81 -12.95
C GLU A 188 -9.52 -6.18 -12.80
N ASN A 189 -8.90 -5.83 -11.67
CA ASN A 189 -7.50 -6.15 -11.42
C ASN A 189 -7.31 -7.67 -11.28
N PRO A 190 -6.50 -8.33 -12.14
CA PRO A 190 -6.22 -9.76 -12.01
C PRO A 190 -5.39 -10.08 -10.75
N TYR A 191 -4.65 -9.11 -10.21
CA TYR A 191 -3.86 -9.25 -8.99
C TYR A 191 -4.56 -8.61 -7.79
N TYR A 192 -5.82 -8.98 -7.56
CA TYR A 192 -6.62 -8.47 -6.45
C TYR A 192 -6.18 -9.07 -5.11
N GLY A 193 -5.05 -8.60 -4.60
CA GLY A 193 -4.40 -9.12 -3.40
C GLY A 193 -3.09 -8.43 -3.09
N GLY A 194 -2.32 -9.01 -2.18
CA GLY A 194 -1.05 -8.45 -1.71
C GLY A 194 0.11 -9.41 -1.94
N TYR A 195 1.21 -8.92 -2.50
CA TYR A 195 2.47 -9.64 -2.59
C TYR A 195 3.34 -9.33 -1.37
N ASN A 196 3.58 -10.33 -0.53
CA ASN A 196 4.47 -10.19 0.60
C ASN A 196 5.93 -10.30 0.14
N LEU A 197 6.65 -9.19 0.28
CA LEU A 197 8.04 -9.07 -0.16
C LEU A 197 9.02 -9.89 0.69
N LEU A 198 8.68 -10.23 1.93
CA LEU A 198 9.55 -10.98 2.84
C LEU A 198 9.61 -12.46 2.46
N ASN A 199 8.46 -13.08 2.27
CA ASN A 199 8.37 -14.51 1.94
C ASN A 199 8.13 -14.79 0.44
N LYS A 200 8.00 -13.73 -0.37
CA LYS A 200 7.81 -13.81 -1.84
C LYS A 200 6.56 -14.58 -2.24
N LYS A 201 5.48 -14.46 -1.46
CA LYS A 201 4.18 -15.09 -1.72
C LYS A 201 3.13 -14.04 -2.08
N PHE A 202 2.31 -14.36 -3.09
CA PHE A 202 1.09 -13.60 -3.39
C PHE A 202 -0.07 -14.17 -2.58
N TYR A 203 -0.81 -13.29 -1.93
CA TYR A 203 -2.02 -13.62 -1.19
C TYR A 203 -3.22 -13.05 -1.95
N ASP A 204 -4.00 -13.94 -2.55
CA ASP A 204 -5.23 -13.59 -3.24
C ASP A 204 -6.32 -13.26 -2.21
N PHE A 205 -6.74 -11.99 -2.16
CA PHE A 205 -7.71 -11.54 -1.17
C PHE A 205 -9.10 -12.11 -1.44
N LYS A 206 -9.43 -12.55 -2.66
CA LYS A 206 -10.73 -13.15 -2.95
C LYS A 206 -10.93 -14.49 -2.24
N ASN A 207 -9.84 -15.21 -1.97
CA ASN A 207 -9.85 -16.59 -1.50
C ASN A 207 -9.20 -16.77 -0.12
N LEU A 208 -8.78 -15.68 0.53
CA LEU A 208 -8.15 -15.75 1.85
C LEU A 208 -9.21 -15.97 2.94
N ASP A 209 -9.13 -17.08 3.66
CA ASP A 209 -9.99 -17.34 4.82
C ASP A 209 -9.48 -16.60 6.06
N LEU A 210 -10.21 -15.57 6.49
CA LEU A 210 -9.83 -14.69 7.61
C LEU A 210 -9.93 -15.35 8.98
N GLU A 211 -10.71 -16.43 9.11
CA GLU A 211 -10.83 -17.16 10.38
C GLU A 211 -9.61 -18.03 10.63
N THR A 212 -9.03 -18.60 9.56
CA THR A 212 -7.81 -19.43 9.64
C THR A 212 -6.53 -18.65 9.35
N TRP A 213 -6.63 -17.44 8.80
CA TRP A 213 -5.49 -16.58 8.49
C TRP A 213 -4.68 -16.18 9.74
N ASN A 214 -3.38 -16.41 9.69
CA ASN A 214 -2.40 -15.94 10.65
C ASN A 214 -1.41 -14.98 9.98
N TYR A 215 -0.75 -14.14 10.78
CA TYR A 215 0.21 -13.15 10.29
C TYR A 215 1.62 -13.74 10.04
N GLU A 216 1.77 -15.07 10.07
CA GLU A 216 3.04 -15.80 9.98
C GLU A 216 3.51 -16.06 8.54
#